data_AF-A0A516P0S7-F1
#
_entry.id   AF-A0A516P0S7-F1
#
_cell.length_a   1.000
_cell.length_b   1.000
_cell.length_c   1.000
_cell.angle_alpha   90.00
_cell.angle_beta   90.00
_cell.angle_gamma   90.00
#
_symmetry.space_group_name_H-M   'P 1'
#
loop_
_entity.id
_entity.type
_entity.pdbx_description
1 polymer ?
#
loop_
_entity_poly.entity_id
_entity_poly.type
_entity_poly.pdbx_seq_one_letter_code
_entity_poly.pdbx_strand_id
1 'polypeptide(L)'
;MELYRYHIKEGDTLLLIAQQLGLSTSTLKNFHNNNSKPHEWIREDNSLPLWSSHIKLPDSENNLRENKNQKESENILNLEQFEINESNYKILQKVDMQISGNSLIDSESEILWNFKKEKHGNVFYAHILQKSHNIRYIKSIYRQFAEYMQRFNKPLKFLNLELSNKGKIVGINNQQEIENSWKSLRVDLVGKMGNTLEEKNILEGGDKDFKDTLPLLKNSLLYDLFLNEVYQKYSDIGNFVELGKKHYNSQVFNGEKVNITTKRKIEKKDNIAKIKFYSEGNIDNNRHLKNIYDVKLKEFLQEEFNYKLSWSVEYHYDIDKAKMLLCKSNIKEQASSRYIYLTAHEIKLI
;
A
#
# COMPACT_ATOMS: atom_id res chain seq x y z
N MET A 1 -35.71 -3.72 16.60
CA MET A 1 -34.95 -2.47 16.40
C MET A 1 -35.89 -1.43 15.84
N GLU A 2 -36.02 -0.28 16.47
CA GLU A 2 -36.71 0.86 15.85
C GLU A 2 -35.88 1.37 14.67
N LEU A 3 -36.53 1.54 13.53
CA LEU A 3 -35.94 2.12 12.34
C LEU A 3 -36.05 3.64 12.40
N TYR A 4 -35.01 4.35 11.96
CA TYR A 4 -35.03 5.80 11.84
C TYR A 4 -36.05 6.26 10.81
N ARG A 5 -36.68 7.41 11.08
CA ARG A 5 -37.75 7.96 10.25
C ARG A 5 -37.46 9.42 9.94
N TYR A 6 -37.63 9.80 8.68
CA TYR A 6 -37.69 11.19 8.24
C TYR A 6 -39.15 11.55 8.00
N HIS A 7 -39.61 12.63 8.62
CA HIS A 7 -40.98 13.12 8.42
C HIS A 7 -41.04 13.98 7.15
N ILE A 8 -41.87 13.56 6.21
CA ILE A 8 -42.03 14.21 4.91
C ILE A 8 -42.69 15.57 5.12
N LYS A 9 -42.07 16.62 4.59
CA LYS A 9 -42.58 17.99 4.64
C LYS A 9 -43.25 18.36 3.32
N GLU A 10 -44.07 19.41 3.36
CA GLU A 10 -44.67 19.95 2.14
C GLU A 10 -43.59 20.41 1.16
N GLY A 11 -43.69 19.99 -0.10
CA GLY A 11 -42.70 20.27 -1.15
C GLY A 11 -41.51 19.31 -1.20
N ASP A 12 -41.38 18.39 -0.26
CA ASP A 12 -40.33 17.36 -0.34
C ASP A 12 -40.55 16.44 -1.55
N THR A 13 -39.46 16.16 -2.25
CA THR A 13 -39.39 15.11 -3.25
C THR A 13 -38.35 14.08 -2.81
N LEU A 14 -38.44 12.85 -3.31
CA LEU A 14 -37.44 11.83 -3.01
C LEU A 14 -36.02 12.30 -3.34
N LEU A 15 -35.86 13.04 -4.44
CA LEU A 15 -34.58 13.62 -4.86
C LEU A 15 -34.05 14.63 -3.84
N LEU A 16 -34.89 15.57 -3.39
CA LEU A 16 -34.49 16.58 -2.41
C LEU A 16 -34.10 15.94 -1.07
N ILE A 17 -34.90 14.98 -0.59
CA ILE A 17 -34.59 14.29 0.67
C ILE A 17 -33.28 13.50 0.52
N ALA A 18 -33.11 12.75 -0.56
CA ALA A 18 -31.89 12.00 -0.82
C ALA A 18 -30.66 12.92 -0.87
N GLN A 19 -30.75 14.04 -1.59
CA GLN A 19 -29.69 15.04 -1.65
C GLN A 19 -29.39 15.66 -0.29
N GLN A 20 -30.42 15.98 0.50
CA GLN A 20 -30.25 16.57 1.83
C GLN A 20 -29.54 15.62 2.80
N LEU A 21 -29.82 14.32 2.69
CA LEU A 21 -29.25 13.26 3.53
C LEU A 21 -27.93 12.68 2.96
N GLY A 22 -27.49 13.11 1.78
CA GLY A 22 -26.27 12.60 1.15
C GLY A 22 -26.39 11.16 0.63
N LEU A 23 -27.59 10.75 0.23
CA LEU A 23 -27.90 9.44 -0.32
C LEU A 23 -28.26 9.56 -1.81
N SER A 24 -28.14 8.45 -2.55
CA SER A 24 -28.78 8.36 -3.86
C SER A 24 -30.27 8.07 -3.71
N THR A 25 -31.08 8.50 -4.68
CA THR A 25 -32.53 8.21 -4.69
C THR A 25 -32.81 6.71 -4.70
N SER A 26 -32.01 5.92 -5.42
CA SER A 26 -32.14 4.46 -5.45
C SER A 26 -31.79 3.82 -4.10
N THR A 27 -30.74 4.28 -3.41
CA THR A 27 -30.40 3.80 -2.06
C THR A 27 -31.54 4.08 -1.08
N LEU A 28 -32.06 5.31 -1.08
CA LEU A 28 -33.16 5.71 -0.20
C LEU A 28 -34.44 4.91 -0.50
N LYS A 29 -34.80 4.78 -1.78
CA LYS A 29 -35.95 3.98 -2.24
C LYS A 29 -35.83 2.52 -1.82
N ASN A 30 -34.70 1.88 -2.14
CA ASN A 30 -34.50 0.46 -1.86
C ASN A 30 -34.53 0.17 -0.36
N PHE A 31 -33.85 1.00 0.44
CA PHE A 31 -33.87 0.83 1.89
C PHE A 31 -35.29 0.99 2.45
N HIS A 32 -36.03 2.00 2.00
CA HIS A 32 -37.41 2.22 2.43
C HIS A 32 -38.32 1.05 2.06
N ASN A 33 -38.35 0.66 0.78
CA ASN A 33 -39.26 -0.37 0.27
C ASN A 33 -38.99 -1.73 0.92
N ASN A 34 -37.72 -2.09 1.15
CA ASN A 34 -37.33 -3.33 1.84
C ASN A 34 -37.79 -3.38 3.30
N ASN A 35 -38.10 -2.24 3.90
CA ASN A 35 -38.50 -2.13 5.30
C ASN A 35 -39.96 -1.65 5.46
N SER A 36 -40.73 -1.53 4.38
CA SER A 36 -42.09 -0.97 4.35
C SER A 36 -43.11 -1.90 3.72
N LYS A 37 -44.39 -1.67 4.02
CA LYS A 37 -45.49 -2.43 3.41
C LYS A 37 -45.70 -1.98 1.96
N PRO A 38 -46.27 -2.81 1.07
CA PRO A 38 -46.45 -2.47 -0.35
C PRO A 38 -47.19 -1.16 -0.63
N HIS A 39 -48.15 -0.77 0.20
CA HIS A 39 -48.89 0.49 0.05
C HIS A 39 -48.10 1.74 0.50
N GLU A 40 -47.00 1.54 1.22
CA GLU A 40 -46.04 2.58 1.63
C GLU A 40 -44.85 2.64 0.66
N TRP A 41 -44.80 1.82 -0.39
CA TRP A 41 -43.65 1.80 -1.28
C TRP A 41 -43.54 3.08 -2.10
N ILE A 42 -42.30 3.54 -2.24
CA ILE A 42 -41.91 4.54 -3.22
C ILE A 42 -41.97 3.87 -4.60
N ARG A 43 -42.72 4.49 -5.51
CA ARG A 43 -43.01 3.96 -6.84
C ARG A 43 -41.81 4.06 -7.79
N GLU A 44 -41.95 3.49 -8.99
CA GLU A 44 -40.91 3.55 -10.04
C GLU A 44 -40.63 4.96 -10.55
N ASP A 45 -41.62 5.84 -10.54
CA ASP A 45 -41.48 7.25 -10.87
C ASP A 45 -40.83 8.10 -9.75
N ASN A 46 -40.36 7.46 -8.67
CA ASN A 46 -39.80 8.10 -7.48
C ASN A 46 -40.78 9.03 -6.73
N SER A 47 -42.08 8.89 -6.97
CA SER A 47 -43.10 9.61 -6.19
C SER A 47 -43.15 9.08 -4.74
N LEU A 48 -43.26 10.01 -3.79
CA LEU A 48 -43.45 9.68 -2.38
C LEU A 48 -44.87 9.11 -2.17
N PRO A 49 -45.03 8.11 -1.30
CA PRO A 49 -46.33 7.50 -1.02
C PRO A 49 -47.29 8.49 -0.35
N LEU A 50 -48.44 8.73 -0.98
CA LEU A 50 -49.46 9.72 -0.56
C LEU A 50 -49.95 9.57 0.89
N TRP A 51 -49.98 8.33 1.39
CA TRP A 51 -50.54 8.00 2.71
C TRP A 51 -49.49 7.94 3.81
N SER A 52 -48.20 8.09 3.46
CA SER A 52 -47.13 8.04 4.44
C SER A 52 -46.72 9.44 4.84
N SER A 53 -46.68 9.71 6.15
CA SER A 53 -46.10 10.93 6.70
C SER A 53 -44.59 10.86 6.87
N HIS A 54 -43.97 9.71 6.56
CA HIS A 54 -42.56 9.48 6.80
C HIS A 54 -41.92 8.49 5.83
N ILE A 55 -40.60 8.57 5.70
CA ILE A 55 -39.76 7.55 5.07
C ILE A 55 -38.82 6.94 6.09
N LYS A 56 -38.54 5.66 5.92
CA LYS A 56 -37.58 4.89 6.73
C LYS A 56 -36.17 5.15 6.23
N LEU A 57 -35.25 5.43 7.15
CA LEU A 57 -33.87 5.79 6.87
C LEU A 57 -32.90 4.69 7.35
N PRO A 58 -31.74 4.54 6.66
CA PRO A 58 -30.69 3.61 7.08
C PRO A 58 -29.98 4.03 8.37
N ASP A 59 -30.00 5.32 8.71
CA ASP A 59 -29.42 5.89 9.94
C ASP A 59 -30.20 7.16 10.33
N SER A 60 -29.90 7.74 11.49
CA SER A 60 -30.52 8.99 11.94
C SER A 60 -30.26 10.13 10.96
N GLU A 61 -31.22 11.06 10.86
CA GLU A 61 -31.09 12.23 9.99
C GLU A 61 -29.83 13.06 10.28
N ASN A 62 -29.49 13.21 11.57
CA ASN A 62 -28.29 13.93 11.99
C ASN A 62 -27.02 13.23 11.51
N ASN A 63 -26.90 11.90 11.70
CA ASN A 63 -25.74 11.14 11.22
C ASN A 63 -25.60 11.21 9.69
N LEU A 64 -26.71 11.07 8.95
CA LEU A 64 -26.69 11.15 7.49
C LEU A 64 -26.24 12.53 7.00
N ARG A 65 -26.77 13.61 7.59
CA ARG A 65 -26.36 14.99 7.30
C ARG A 65 -24.91 15.25 7.67
N GLU A 66 -24.45 14.77 8.83
CA GLU A 66 -23.06 14.88 9.24
C GLU A 66 -22.12 14.13 8.29
N ASN A 67 -22.48 12.90 7.90
CA ASN A 67 -21.72 12.12 6.94
C ASN A 67 -21.64 12.82 5.57
N LYS A 68 -22.74 13.42 5.10
CA LYS A 68 -22.77 14.26 3.91
C LYS A 68 -21.80 15.44 4.05
N ASN A 69 -21.94 16.22 5.12
CA ASN A 69 -21.11 17.41 5.37
C ASN A 69 -19.62 17.05 5.50
N GLN A 70 -19.29 15.91 6.08
CA GLN A 70 -17.92 15.41 6.15
C GLN A 70 -17.38 14.98 4.77
N LYS A 71 -18.20 14.35 3.93
CA LYS A 71 -17.85 14.02 2.54
C LYS A 71 -17.63 15.27 1.69
N GLU A 72 -18.48 16.27 1.86
CA GLU A 72 -18.42 17.54 1.12
C GLU A 72 -17.37 18.51 1.67
N SER A 73 -16.92 18.35 2.92
CA SER A 73 -15.86 19.16 3.49
C SER A 73 -14.56 19.02 2.69
N GLU A 74 -14.02 20.16 2.24
CA GLU A 74 -12.73 20.23 1.56
C GLU A 74 -11.55 20.01 2.52
N ASN A 75 -11.78 20.20 3.83
CA ASN A 75 -10.74 20.17 4.86
C ASN A 75 -10.61 18.82 5.58
N ILE A 76 -11.52 17.88 5.31
CA ILE A 76 -11.52 16.55 5.92
C ILE A 76 -11.53 15.46 4.83
N LEU A 77 -10.66 14.48 5.01
CA LEU A 77 -10.64 13.25 4.22
C LEU A 77 -10.76 12.08 5.19
N ASN A 78 -11.81 11.29 5.04
CA ASN A 78 -11.92 10.01 5.72
C ASN A 78 -11.64 8.90 4.70
N LEU A 79 -10.52 8.19 4.87
CA LEU A 79 -10.20 7.03 4.04
C LEU A 79 -10.44 5.76 4.85
N GLU A 80 -11.55 5.09 4.59
CA GLU A 80 -11.94 3.87 5.28
C GLU A 80 -11.44 2.64 4.53
N GLN A 81 -11.52 1.45 5.15
CA GLN A 81 -11.23 0.20 4.46
C GLN A 81 -12.52 -0.46 3.96
N PHE A 82 -12.54 -0.81 2.68
CA PHE A 82 -13.60 -1.60 2.06
C PHE A 82 -13.09 -2.93 1.52
N GLU A 83 -13.98 -3.90 1.41
CA GLU A 83 -13.72 -5.13 0.69
C GLU A 83 -13.45 -4.85 -0.79
N ILE A 84 -12.56 -5.64 -1.38
CA ILE A 84 -12.15 -5.53 -2.78
C ILE A 84 -12.27 -6.92 -3.38
N ASN A 85 -13.30 -7.13 -4.21
CA ASN A 85 -13.58 -8.43 -4.81
C ASN A 85 -12.37 -9.00 -5.57
N GLU A 86 -11.85 -8.24 -6.52
CA GLU A 86 -10.65 -8.58 -7.28
C GLU A 86 -10.10 -7.32 -7.97
N SER A 87 -8.79 -7.22 -8.08
CA SER A 87 -8.10 -6.10 -8.73
C SER A 87 -6.72 -6.53 -9.22
N ASN A 88 -6.33 -6.09 -10.40
CA ASN A 88 -5.01 -6.38 -10.94
C ASN A 88 -4.12 -5.14 -10.84
N TYR A 89 -2.91 -5.33 -10.35
CA TYR A 89 -1.91 -4.29 -10.23
C TYR A 89 -0.68 -4.66 -11.05
N LYS A 90 -0.21 -3.68 -11.81
CA LYS A 90 1.07 -3.71 -12.49
C LYS A 90 2.08 -2.92 -11.67
N ILE A 91 3.19 -3.55 -11.34
CA ILE A 91 4.29 -2.96 -10.58
C ILE A 91 5.49 -2.89 -11.52
N LEU A 92 5.99 -1.68 -11.73
CA LEU A 92 7.27 -1.45 -12.39
C LEU A 92 8.30 -1.06 -11.33
N GLN A 93 9.41 -1.78 -11.28
CA GLN A 93 10.52 -1.48 -10.39
C GLN A 93 11.76 -1.18 -11.22
N LYS A 94 12.42 -0.07 -10.91
CA LYS A 94 13.69 0.34 -11.53
C LYS A 94 14.74 0.51 -10.47
N VAL A 95 15.93 -0.03 -10.71
CA VAL A 95 17.08 0.07 -9.83
C VAL A 95 18.28 0.49 -10.66
N ASP A 96 18.94 1.57 -10.24
CA ASP A 96 20.18 2.04 -10.83
C ASP A 96 21.20 2.34 -9.72
N MET A 97 22.29 1.58 -9.70
CA MET A 97 23.40 1.77 -8.78
C MET A 97 24.57 2.37 -9.56
N GLN A 98 24.98 3.57 -9.18
CA GLN A 98 26.01 4.33 -9.88
C GLN A 98 27.31 4.39 -9.06
N ILE A 99 28.43 4.15 -9.76
CA ILE A 99 29.79 4.34 -9.24
C ILE A 99 30.53 5.33 -10.13
N SER A 100 30.97 6.45 -9.55
CA SER A 100 31.68 7.54 -10.24
C SER A 100 30.96 8.01 -11.51
N GLY A 101 29.62 8.11 -11.45
CA GLY A 101 28.76 8.55 -12.56
C GLY A 101 28.42 7.46 -13.58
N ASN A 102 29.01 6.26 -13.49
CA ASN A 102 28.67 5.13 -14.34
C ASN A 102 27.67 4.22 -13.62
N SER A 103 26.53 3.92 -14.25
CA SER A 103 25.64 2.86 -13.77
C SER A 103 26.39 1.54 -13.76
N LEU A 104 26.53 0.90 -12.60
CA LEU A 104 27.05 -0.45 -12.44
C LEU A 104 25.91 -1.44 -12.64
N ILE A 105 24.86 -1.31 -11.82
CA ILE A 105 23.61 -2.07 -11.94
C ILE A 105 22.57 -1.14 -12.55
N ASP A 106 21.89 -1.61 -13.58
CA ASP A 106 20.72 -0.95 -14.15
C ASP A 106 19.73 -2.05 -14.50
N SER A 107 18.55 -2.02 -13.89
CA SER A 107 17.52 -3.04 -14.07
C SER A 107 16.11 -2.46 -14.02
N GLU A 108 15.24 -3.04 -14.83
CA GLU A 108 13.79 -2.82 -14.83
C GLU A 108 13.08 -4.17 -14.76
N SER A 109 12.23 -4.35 -13.76
CA SER A 109 11.33 -5.50 -13.62
C SER A 109 9.87 -5.08 -13.63
N GLU A 110 9.03 -5.99 -14.11
CA GLU A 110 7.58 -5.88 -14.09
C GLU A 110 6.98 -7.05 -13.32
N ILE A 111 6.08 -6.73 -12.39
CA ILE A 111 5.36 -7.71 -11.58
C ILE A 111 3.87 -7.49 -11.77
N LEU A 112 3.12 -8.56 -12.01
CA LEU A 112 1.66 -8.53 -12.06
C LEU A 112 1.10 -9.21 -10.81
N TRP A 113 0.36 -8.44 -10.01
CA TRP A 113 -0.34 -8.92 -8.84
C TRP A 113 -1.84 -8.91 -9.08
N ASN A 114 -2.48 -9.97 -8.62
CA ASN A 114 -3.91 -10.01 -8.41
C ASN A 114 -4.16 -9.85 -6.91
N PHE A 115 -5.10 -8.97 -6.57
CA PHE A 115 -5.36 -8.55 -5.21
C PHE A 115 -6.84 -8.66 -4.88
N LYS A 116 -7.13 -9.26 -3.73
CA LYS A 116 -8.46 -9.33 -3.13
C LYS A 116 -8.36 -8.92 -1.67
N LYS A 117 -9.38 -8.23 -1.16
CA LYS A 117 -9.49 -7.87 0.25
C LYS A 117 -10.86 -8.26 0.78
N GLU A 118 -10.88 -9.09 1.82
CA GLU A 118 -12.10 -9.58 2.45
C GLU A 118 -12.19 -9.08 3.90
N LYS A 119 -13.41 -8.97 4.42
CA LYS A 119 -13.65 -8.61 5.82
C LYS A 119 -14.37 -9.75 6.53
N HIS A 120 -13.74 -10.33 7.54
CA HIS A 120 -14.38 -11.32 8.42
C HIS A 120 -14.48 -10.74 9.84
N GLY A 121 -15.70 -10.40 10.25
CA GLY A 121 -15.92 -9.66 11.49
C GLY A 121 -15.28 -8.26 11.46
N ASN A 122 -14.35 -8.00 12.38
CA ASN A 122 -13.62 -6.73 12.47
C ASN A 122 -12.21 -6.77 11.86
N VAL A 123 -11.84 -7.87 11.19
CA VAL A 123 -10.50 -8.09 10.66
C VAL A 123 -10.54 -8.10 9.13
N PHE A 124 -9.56 -7.44 8.51
CA PHE A 124 -9.38 -7.44 7.07
C PHE A 124 -8.28 -8.42 6.65
N TYR A 125 -8.54 -9.18 5.60
CA TYR A 125 -7.60 -10.12 5.01
C TYR A 125 -7.28 -9.70 3.59
N ALA A 126 -5.99 -9.62 3.27
CA ALA A 126 -5.47 -9.32 1.95
C ALA A 126 -4.92 -10.59 1.30
N HIS A 127 -5.44 -10.92 0.13
CA HIS A 127 -4.93 -11.99 -0.72
C HIS A 127 -4.15 -11.38 -1.87
N ILE A 128 -2.84 -11.68 -1.94
CA ILE A 128 -1.98 -11.26 -3.04
C ILE A 128 -1.53 -12.51 -3.79
N LEU A 129 -1.84 -12.58 -5.08
CA LEU A 129 -1.38 -13.62 -5.98
C LEU A 129 -0.48 -13.00 -7.05
N GLN A 130 0.79 -13.38 -7.06
CA GLN A 130 1.72 -13.02 -8.12
C GLN A 130 1.44 -13.85 -9.38
N LYS A 131 0.89 -13.19 -10.41
CA LYS A 131 0.59 -13.79 -11.71
C LYS A 131 1.86 -13.93 -12.56
N SER A 132 2.73 -12.92 -12.55
CA SER A 132 4.01 -12.93 -13.24
C SER A 132 5.03 -12.02 -12.57
N HIS A 133 6.32 -12.27 -12.85
CA HIS A 133 7.43 -11.39 -12.52
C HIS A 133 8.48 -11.53 -13.64
N ASN A 134 8.61 -10.50 -14.47
CA ASN A 134 9.47 -10.50 -15.65
C ASN A 134 10.57 -9.44 -15.50
N ILE A 135 11.81 -9.82 -15.81
CA ILE A 135 12.92 -8.86 -15.94
C ILE A 135 12.88 -8.29 -17.35
N ARG A 136 12.44 -7.04 -17.50
CA ARG A 136 12.37 -6.37 -18.80
C ARG A 136 13.77 -6.02 -19.30
N TYR A 137 14.56 -5.47 -18.39
CA TYR A 137 15.90 -5.02 -18.67
C TYR A 137 16.81 -5.32 -17.47
N ILE A 138 17.99 -5.83 -17.75
CA ILE A 138 19.12 -5.87 -16.84
C ILE A 138 20.37 -6.05 -17.69
N LYS A 139 21.50 -5.46 -17.27
CA LYS A 139 22.78 -5.72 -17.93
C LYS A 139 23.05 -7.23 -18.02
N SER A 140 23.52 -7.69 -19.18
CA SER A 140 23.66 -9.12 -19.51
C SER A 140 24.46 -9.90 -18.48
N ILE A 141 25.52 -9.31 -17.93
CA ILE A 141 26.37 -9.92 -16.90
C ILE A 141 25.62 -10.31 -15.62
N TYR A 142 24.49 -9.67 -15.31
CA TYR A 142 23.69 -9.95 -14.12
C TYR A 142 22.43 -10.76 -14.41
N ARG A 143 22.10 -11.04 -15.68
CA ARG A 143 20.83 -11.67 -16.06
C ARG A 143 20.66 -13.06 -15.45
N GLN A 144 21.67 -13.93 -15.57
CA GLN A 144 21.61 -15.29 -15.03
C GLN A 144 21.42 -15.28 -13.50
N PHE A 145 22.14 -14.39 -12.81
CA PHE A 145 22.01 -14.22 -11.37
C PHE A 145 20.61 -13.71 -10.99
N ALA A 146 20.06 -12.75 -11.74
CA ALA A 146 18.74 -12.22 -11.45
C ALA A 146 17.62 -13.26 -11.70
N GLU A 147 17.69 -14.02 -12.78
CA GLU A 147 16.77 -15.14 -13.08
C GLU A 147 16.84 -16.23 -11.99
N TYR A 148 18.04 -16.47 -11.45
CA TYR A 148 18.23 -17.36 -10.32
C TYR A 148 17.59 -16.82 -9.04
N MET A 149 17.85 -15.54 -8.69
CA MET A 149 17.27 -14.89 -7.51
C MET A 149 15.74 -14.82 -7.56
N GLN A 150 15.14 -14.70 -8.75
CA GLN A 150 13.69 -14.73 -8.90
C GLN A 150 13.04 -16.03 -8.42
N ARG A 151 13.76 -17.16 -8.41
CA ARG A 151 13.23 -18.44 -7.92
C ARG A 151 12.86 -18.37 -6.44
N PHE A 152 13.59 -17.58 -5.66
CA PHE A 152 13.33 -17.37 -4.23
C PHE A 152 12.03 -16.61 -3.96
N ASN A 153 11.39 -16.02 -4.98
CA ASN A 153 10.06 -15.41 -4.83
C ASN A 153 8.93 -16.46 -4.91
N LYS A 154 9.21 -17.70 -5.33
CA LYS A 154 8.19 -18.75 -5.49
C LYS A 154 7.40 -19.05 -4.20
N PRO A 155 8.01 -19.12 -3.00
CA PRO A 155 7.27 -19.30 -1.76
C PRO A 155 6.28 -18.17 -1.46
N LEU A 156 6.55 -16.97 -1.95
CA LEU A 156 5.71 -15.78 -1.76
C LEU A 156 4.69 -15.56 -2.90
N LYS A 157 4.55 -16.52 -3.81
CA LYS A 157 3.64 -16.39 -4.96
C LYS A 157 2.18 -16.13 -4.53
N PHE A 158 1.76 -16.71 -3.42
CA PHE A 158 0.46 -16.49 -2.82
C PHE A 158 0.62 -16.11 -1.35
N LEU A 159 0.07 -14.95 -0.97
CA LEU A 159 0.07 -14.44 0.39
C LEU A 159 -1.36 -14.23 0.86
N ASN A 160 -1.65 -14.73 2.06
CA ASN A 160 -2.86 -14.44 2.80
C ASN A 160 -2.46 -13.68 4.07
N LEU A 161 -2.73 -12.37 4.09
CA LEU A 161 -2.21 -11.42 5.07
C LEU A 161 -3.33 -10.87 5.93
N GLU A 162 -3.10 -10.78 7.23
CA GLU A 162 -3.97 -10.04 8.14
C GLU A 162 -3.56 -8.57 8.14
N LEU A 163 -4.54 -7.66 8.01
CA LEU A 163 -4.33 -6.22 8.01
C LEU A 163 -4.89 -5.57 9.27
N SER A 164 -4.15 -4.58 9.78
CA SER A 164 -4.67 -3.63 10.77
C SER A 164 -5.81 -2.79 10.20
N ASN A 165 -6.57 -2.14 11.08
CA ASN A 165 -7.59 -1.16 10.71
C ASN A 165 -7.06 0.02 9.88
N LYS A 166 -5.73 0.25 9.87
CA LYS A 166 -5.07 1.29 9.06
C LYS A 166 -4.50 0.78 7.73
N GLY A 167 -4.54 -0.53 7.46
CA GLY A 167 -4.14 -1.14 6.18
C GLY A 167 -2.79 -1.87 6.19
N LYS A 168 -2.02 -1.78 7.27
CA LYS A 168 -0.70 -2.42 7.38
C LYS A 168 -0.78 -3.88 7.76
N ILE A 169 0.17 -4.67 7.26
CA ILE A 169 0.37 -6.08 7.58
C ILE A 169 0.64 -6.26 9.08
N VAL A 170 -0.19 -7.06 9.74
CA VAL A 170 -0.02 -7.47 11.14
C VAL A 170 0.28 -8.96 11.29
N GLY A 171 -0.20 -9.80 10.37
CA GLY A 171 -0.03 -11.26 10.43
C GLY A 171 -0.04 -11.95 9.06
N ILE A 172 0.28 -13.24 9.06
CA ILE A 172 0.28 -14.12 7.88
C ILE A 172 -0.53 -15.37 8.21
N ASN A 173 -1.58 -15.60 7.44
CA ASN A 173 -2.52 -16.70 7.67
C ASN A 173 -2.08 -18.00 7.00
N ASN A 174 -1.29 -17.92 5.93
CA ASN A 174 -0.82 -19.08 5.16
C ASN A 174 0.67 -19.41 5.38
N GLN A 175 1.21 -19.11 6.57
CA GLN A 175 2.64 -19.31 6.89
C GLN A 175 3.11 -20.75 6.65
N GLN A 176 2.28 -21.76 6.97
CA GLN A 176 2.64 -23.17 6.74
C GLN A 176 2.76 -23.51 5.24
N GLU A 177 1.94 -22.90 4.38
CA GLU A 177 1.99 -23.10 2.93
C GLU A 177 3.28 -22.49 2.34
N ILE A 178 3.65 -21.29 2.82
CA ILE A 178 4.89 -20.62 2.44
C ILE A 178 6.10 -21.48 2.82
N GLU A 179 6.14 -21.97 4.06
CA GLU A 179 7.23 -22.83 4.54
C GLU A 179 7.33 -24.13 3.72
N ASN A 180 6.20 -24.76 3.40
CA ASN A 180 6.17 -25.97 2.58
C ASN A 180 6.63 -25.71 1.14
N SER A 181 6.23 -24.58 0.56
CA SER A 181 6.69 -24.15 -0.77
C SER A 181 8.20 -23.90 -0.79
N TRP A 182 8.74 -23.29 0.28
CA TRP A 182 10.18 -23.13 0.47
C TRP A 182 10.88 -24.48 0.59
N LYS A 183 10.42 -25.40 1.44
CA LYS A 183 11.02 -26.74 1.59
C LYS A 183 11.11 -27.48 0.26
N SER A 184 10.06 -27.39 -0.57
CA SER A 184 10.06 -27.97 -1.92
C SER A 184 11.09 -27.30 -2.84
N LEU A 185 11.15 -25.96 -2.84
CA LEU A 185 12.14 -25.22 -3.64
C LEU A 185 13.57 -25.52 -3.19
N ARG A 186 13.81 -25.59 -1.87
CA ARG A 186 15.11 -25.85 -1.27
C ARG A 186 15.72 -27.16 -1.77
N VAL A 187 14.92 -28.22 -1.88
CA VAL A 187 15.38 -29.52 -2.43
C VAL A 187 15.86 -29.38 -3.88
N ASP A 188 15.11 -28.65 -4.72
CA ASP A 188 15.51 -28.37 -6.11
C ASP A 188 16.78 -27.52 -6.21
N LEU A 189 16.96 -26.58 -5.27
CA LEU A 189 18.12 -25.70 -5.22
C LEU A 189 19.39 -26.41 -4.74
N VAL A 190 19.31 -27.26 -3.72
CA VAL A 190 20.46 -28.02 -3.20
C VAL A 190 21.10 -28.90 -4.28
N GLY A 191 20.31 -29.46 -5.20
CA GLY A 191 20.83 -30.24 -6.33
C GLY A 191 21.54 -29.42 -7.41
N LYS A 192 21.44 -28.08 -7.37
CA LYS A 192 21.94 -27.14 -8.40
C LYS A 192 22.98 -26.16 -7.86
N MET A 193 23.00 -25.91 -6.56
CA MET A 193 24.00 -25.11 -5.88
C MET A 193 25.28 -25.91 -5.63
N GLY A 194 26.42 -25.23 -5.58
CA GLY A 194 27.65 -25.79 -5.04
C GLY A 194 27.59 -25.98 -3.53
N ASN A 195 28.76 -26.21 -2.92
CA ASN A 195 28.93 -26.40 -1.48
C ASN A 195 29.70 -25.25 -0.83
N THR A 196 29.61 -24.04 -1.39
CA THR A 196 30.31 -22.85 -0.85
C THR A 196 29.65 -22.35 0.44
N LEU A 197 30.38 -21.55 1.21
CA LEU A 197 29.86 -20.95 2.45
C LEU A 197 28.72 -19.97 2.15
N GLU A 198 28.85 -19.21 1.06
CA GLU A 198 27.87 -18.24 0.59
C GLU A 198 26.55 -18.91 0.21
N GLU A 199 26.60 -20.02 -0.52
CA GLU A 199 25.40 -20.78 -0.91
C GLU A 199 24.70 -21.39 0.31
N LYS A 200 25.45 -21.89 1.30
CA LYS A 200 24.88 -22.34 2.58
C LYS A 200 24.18 -21.23 3.33
N ASN A 201 24.81 -20.06 3.42
CA ASN A 201 24.23 -18.89 4.07
C ASN A 201 22.93 -18.44 3.39
N ILE A 202 22.82 -18.54 2.06
CA ILE A 202 21.59 -18.24 1.32
C ILE A 202 20.47 -19.22 1.70
N LEU A 203 20.77 -20.53 1.75
CA LEU A 203 19.78 -21.55 2.11
C LEU A 203 19.33 -21.42 3.57
N GLU A 204 20.27 -21.20 4.49
CA GLU A 204 19.96 -20.99 5.91
C GLU A 204 19.18 -19.69 6.14
N GLY A 205 19.50 -18.63 5.39
CA GLY A 205 18.74 -17.40 5.35
C GLY A 205 17.29 -17.64 4.91
N GLY A 206 17.11 -18.40 3.82
CA GLY A 206 15.77 -18.80 3.37
C GLY A 206 15.02 -19.66 4.38
N ASP A 207 15.71 -20.61 5.04
CA ASP A 207 15.12 -21.45 6.10
C ASP A 207 14.56 -20.59 7.25
N LYS A 208 15.25 -19.51 7.60
CA LYS A 208 14.78 -18.53 8.59
C LYS A 208 13.61 -17.69 8.05
N ASP A 209 13.80 -17.08 6.89
CA ASP A 209 12.88 -16.10 6.31
C ASP A 209 11.52 -16.72 5.91
N PHE A 210 11.48 -17.98 5.49
CA PHE A 210 10.23 -18.65 5.12
C PHE A 210 9.62 -19.47 6.25
N LYS A 211 10.32 -19.64 7.37
CA LYS A 211 9.75 -20.18 8.62
C LYS A 211 9.01 -19.10 9.41
N ASP A 212 9.52 -17.88 9.41
CA ASP A 212 8.86 -16.69 9.94
C ASP A 212 8.92 -15.56 8.90
N THR A 213 7.88 -15.48 8.07
CA THR A 213 7.88 -14.60 6.88
C THR A 213 7.48 -13.17 7.19
N LEU A 214 6.87 -12.92 8.35
CA LEU A 214 6.34 -11.60 8.70
C LEU A 214 7.43 -10.52 8.77
N PRO A 215 8.61 -10.75 9.37
CA PRO A 215 9.73 -9.80 9.32
C PRO A 215 10.20 -9.49 7.90
N LEU A 216 10.28 -10.50 7.02
CA LEU A 216 10.67 -10.32 5.62
C LEU A 216 9.70 -9.37 4.90
N LEU A 217 8.39 -9.61 5.02
CA LEU A 217 7.37 -8.76 4.39
C LEU A 217 7.38 -7.33 4.94
N LYS A 218 7.54 -7.16 6.26
CA LYS A 218 7.59 -5.84 6.89
C LYS A 218 8.85 -5.04 6.53
N ASN A 219 9.94 -5.72 6.17
CA ASN A 219 11.20 -5.09 5.76
C ASN A 219 11.27 -4.84 4.25
N SER A 220 10.37 -5.44 3.47
CA SER A 220 10.30 -5.26 2.02
C SER A 220 9.60 -3.97 1.66
N LEU A 221 10.32 -3.11 0.95
CA LEU A 221 9.83 -1.83 0.45
C LEU A 221 8.56 -1.99 -0.41
N LEU A 222 8.48 -3.04 -1.23
CA LEU A 222 7.34 -3.22 -2.11
C LEU A 222 6.04 -3.47 -1.34
N TYR A 223 6.07 -4.31 -0.31
CA TYR A 223 4.90 -4.59 0.52
C TYR A 223 4.56 -3.42 1.44
N ASP A 224 5.55 -2.70 1.96
CA ASP A 224 5.33 -1.46 2.74
C ASP A 224 4.69 -0.37 1.87
N LEU A 225 5.10 -0.25 0.60
CA LEU A 225 4.47 0.64 -0.37
C LEU A 225 3.04 0.23 -0.67
N PHE A 226 2.77 -1.06 -0.89
CA PHE A 226 1.43 -1.54 -1.28
C PHE A 226 0.41 -1.56 -0.13
N LEU A 227 0.85 -1.92 1.08
CA LEU A 227 0.03 -2.08 2.29
C LEU A 227 0.43 -1.08 3.38
N ASN A 228 0.40 0.21 3.03
CA ASN A 228 0.77 1.30 3.93
C ASN A 228 -0.38 1.71 4.87
N GLU A 229 -0.05 2.40 5.96
CA GLU A 229 -1.01 2.92 6.96
C GLU A 229 -1.70 4.21 6.49
N VAL A 230 -2.57 4.09 5.49
CA VAL A 230 -3.27 5.24 4.90
C VAL A 230 -4.73 5.37 5.33
N TYR A 231 -5.33 4.31 5.89
CA TYR A 231 -6.76 4.32 6.23
C TYR A 231 -7.00 4.96 7.59
N GLN A 232 -7.42 6.23 7.58
CA GLN A 232 -7.76 7.03 8.75
C GLN A 232 -8.45 8.33 8.34
N LYS A 233 -8.92 9.09 9.34
CA LYS A 233 -9.38 10.46 9.17
C LYS A 233 -8.20 11.43 9.14
N TYR A 234 -8.23 12.33 8.18
CA TYR A 234 -7.27 13.42 7.99
C TYR A 234 -8.00 14.74 8.07
N SER A 235 -7.44 15.68 8.84
CA SER A 235 -7.97 17.04 9.03
C SER A 235 -6.97 18.12 8.62
N ASP A 236 -5.83 17.71 8.06
CA ASP A 236 -4.67 18.52 7.70
C ASP A 236 -4.52 18.65 6.17
N ILE A 237 -5.63 18.72 5.44
CA ILE A 237 -5.62 18.80 3.96
C ILE A 237 -4.89 20.09 3.51
N GLY A 238 -4.07 19.94 2.48
CA GLY A 238 -3.29 21.03 1.87
C GLY A 238 -1.99 21.37 2.59
N ASN A 239 -1.81 20.94 3.84
CA ASN A 239 -0.65 21.28 4.66
C ASN A 239 0.37 20.14 4.74
N PHE A 240 1.63 20.51 4.97
CA PHE A 240 2.66 19.54 5.34
C PHE A 240 2.62 19.28 6.85
N VAL A 241 2.53 18.02 7.24
CA VAL A 241 2.59 17.56 8.62
C VAL A 241 3.82 16.69 8.83
N GLU A 242 4.61 17.01 9.85
CA GLU A 242 5.75 16.18 10.25
C GLU A 242 5.26 14.93 10.99
N LEU A 243 5.68 13.75 10.52
CA LEU A 243 5.33 12.47 11.14
C LEU A 243 6.42 11.98 12.10
N GLY A 244 7.55 12.68 12.19
CA GLY A 244 8.67 12.35 13.06
C GLY A 244 9.71 11.45 12.40
N LYS A 245 10.53 10.81 13.26
CA LYS A 245 11.66 9.95 12.86
C LYS A 245 11.18 8.54 12.58
N LYS A 246 11.64 7.97 11.46
CA LYS A 246 11.42 6.57 11.07
C LYS A 246 12.75 5.91 10.71
N HIS A 247 12.71 4.58 10.61
CA HIS A 247 13.84 3.79 10.12
C HIS A 247 13.55 3.28 8.71
N TYR A 248 14.55 3.33 7.85
CA TYR A 248 14.54 2.77 6.50
C TYR A 248 15.66 1.73 6.38
N ASN A 249 15.43 0.62 5.68
CA ASN A 249 16.47 -0.37 5.42
C ASN A 249 17.33 0.10 4.25
N SER A 250 18.61 0.39 4.51
CA SER A 250 19.54 0.93 3.51
C SER A 250 19.68 -0.01 2.32
N GLN A 251 19.72 0.56 1.11
CA GLN A 251 20.08 -0.15 -0.12
C GLN A 251 21.58 -0.15 -0.35
N VAL A 252 22.28 0.85 0.20
CA VAL A 252 23.74 0.96 0.11
C VAL A 252 24.44 0.07 1.14
N PHE A 253 23.94 0.07 2.38
CA PHE A 253 24.53 -0.65 3.50
C PHE A 253 23.65 -1.83 3.89
N ASN A 254 23.88 -2.98 3.26
CA ASN A 254 23.05 -4.17 3.48
C ASN A 254 22.94 -4.55 4.97
N GLY A 255 21.71 -4.73 5.45
CA GLY A 255 21.40 -5.06 6.85
C GLY A 255 21.31 -3.86 7.80
N GLU A 256 21.68 -2.65 7.35
CA GLU A 256 21.66 -1.46 8.20
C GLU A 256 20.36 -0.68 8.09
N LYS A 257 19.98 -0.07 9.22
CA LYS A 257 18.87 0.87 9.28
C LYS A 257 19.38 2.30 9.27
N VAL A 258 18.66 3.15 8.56
CA VAL A 258 18.97 4.58 8.46
C VAL A 258 17.82 5.39 9.05
N ASN A 259 18.18 6.40 9.80
CA ASN A 259 17.28 7.33 10.44
C ASN A 259 16.84 8.38 9.42
N ILE A 260 15.54 8.46 9.20
CA ILE A 260 14.90 9.42 8.29
C ILE A 260 13.87 10.25 9.04
N THR A 261 13.66 11.48 8.59
CA THR A 261 12.54 12.33 9.03
C THR A 261 11.52 12.37 7.92
N THR A 262 10.25 12.12 8.23
CA THR A 262 9.18 12.05 7.23
C THR A 262 8.16 13.17 7.41
N LYS A 263 7.77 13.79 6.29
CA LYS A 263 6.64 14.74 6.18
C LYS A 263 5.56 14.15 5.28
N ARG A 264 4.31 14.50 5.55
CA ARG A 264 3.15 14.09 4.75
C ARG A 264 2.40 15.32 4.27
N LYS A 265 1.87 15.27 3.05
CA LYS A 265 0.86 16.21 2.54
C LYS A 265 -0.30 15.43 1.96
N ILE A 266 -1.52 15.92 2.21
CA ILE A 266 -2.74 15.32 1.69
C ILE A 266 -3.46 16.34 0.84
N GLU A 267 -3.88 15.92 -0.34
CA GLU A 267 -4.68 16.72 -1.25
C GLU A 267 -5.91 15.90 -1.62
N LYS A 268 -7.09 16.52 -1.57
CA LYS A 268 -8.34 15.93 -2.03
C LYS A 268 -8.77 16.68 -3.26
N LYS A 269 -8.99 15.97 -4.36
CA LYS A 269 -9.55 16.55 -5.58
C LYS A 269 -10.59 15.58 -6.13
N ASP A 270 -11.82 16.05 -6.26
CA ASP A 270 -12.97 15.23 -6.66
C ASP A 270 -13.09 13.99 -5.73
N ASN A 271 -13.20 12.79 -6.30
CA ASN A 271 -13.23 11.52 -5.56
C ASN A 271 -11.84 10.88 -5.37
N ILE A 272 -10.75 11.65 -5.57
CA ILE A 272 -9.38 11.14 -5.47
C ILE A 272 -8.66 11.80 -4.30
N ALA A 273 -8.15 10.95 -3.39
CA ALA A 273 -7.20 11.35 -2.36
C ALA A 273 -5.77 11.16 -2.88
N LYS A 274 -4.98 12.23 -2.85
CA LYS A 274 -3.53 12.20 -3.09
C LYS A 274 -2.79 12.32 -1.77
N ILE A 275 -1.99 11.32 -1.43
CA ILE A 275 -1.21 11.28 -0.20
C ILE A 275 0.27 11.26 -0.59
N LYS A 276 1.01 12.31 -0.22
CA LYS A 276 2.43 12.47 -0.52
C LYS A 276 3.23 12.32 0.75
N PHE A 277 4.30 11.53 0.70
CA PHE A 277 5.30 11.41 1.75
C PHE A 277 6.65 11.87 1.21
N TYR A 278 7.36 12.66 2.00
CA TYR A 278 8.75 13.06 1.72
C TYR A 278 9.58 12.72 2.94
N SER A 279 10.60 11.90 2.74
CA SER A 279 11.52 11.51 3.79
C SER A 279 12.95 11.86 3.44
N GLU A 280 13.70 12.33 4.43
CA GLU A 280 15.09 12.73 4.26
C GLU A 280 15.96 12.12 5.36
N GLY A 281 17.16 11.67 4.97
CA GLY A 281 18.22 11.22 5.86
C GLY A 281 19.51 11.96 5.54
N ASN A 282 20.28 12.30 6.57
CA ASN A 282 21.54 13.03 6.41
C ASN A 282 22.64 12.42 7.29
N ILE A 283 23.86 12.93 7.12
CA ILE A 283 25.05 12.45 7.81
C ILE A 283 24.93 12.53 9.34
N ASP A 284 24.35 13.61 9.88
CA ASP A 284 24.27 13.83 11.32
C ASP A 284 23.42 12.77 12.02
N ASN A 285 22.31 12.38 11.39
CA ASN A 285 21.41 11.36 11.91
C ASN A 285 21.91 9.92 11.66
N ASN A 286 22.94 9.74 10.83
CA ASN A 286 23.38 8.42 10.33
C ASN A 286 24.89 8.22 10.42
N ARG A 287 25.53 8.77 11.46
CA ARG A 287 26.99 8.67 11.67
C ARG A 287 27.49 7.23 11.85
N HIS A 288 26.64 6.31 12.31
CA HIS A 288 27.01 4.89 12.49
C HIS A 288 27.42 4.23 11.18
N LEU A 289 26.87 4.67 10.05
CA LEU A 289 27.21 4.14 8.72
C LEU A 289 28.63 4.52 8.28
N LYS A 290 29.21 5.58 8.87
CA LYS A 290 30.55 6.06 8.49
C LYS A 290 31.61 4.98 8.65
N ASN A 291 31.60 4.25 9.77
CA ASN A 291 32.58 3.20 10.01
C ASN A 291 32.49 2.09 8.95
N ILE A 292 31.26 1.72 8.56
CA ILE A 292 31.02 0.71 7.52
C ILE A 292 31.54 1.21 6.17
N TYR A 293 31.30 2.48 5.84
CA TYR A 293 31.82 3.12 4.63
C TYR A 293 33.35 3.15 4.62
N ASP A 294 33.96 3.61 5.71
CA ASP A 294 35.41 3.77 5.82
C ASP A 294 36.13 2.42 5.66
N VAL A 295 35.55 1.34 6.18
CA VAL A 295 36.12 -0.01 6.06
C VAL A 295 35.89 -0.64 4.69
N LYS A 296 34.70 -0.48 4.09
CA LYS A 296 34.31 -1.26 2.89
C LYS A 296 34.44 -0.51 1.57
N LEU A 297 34.32 0.82 1.58
CA LEU A 297 34.07 1.62 0.38
C LEU A 297 35.07 2.75 0.19
N LYS A 298 35.61 3.34 1.27
CA LYS A 298 36.46 4.54 1.19
C LYS A 298 37.71 4.35 0.34
N GLU A 299 38.44 3.24 0.53
CA GLU A 299 39.65 2.95 -0.25
C GLU A 299 39.36 2.82 -1.75
N PHE A 300 38.25 2.15 -2.09
CA PHE A 300 37.82 1.94 -3.47
C PHE A 300 37.31 3.23 -4.14
N LEU A 301 36.51 4.02 -3.43
CA LEU A 301 35.87 5.22 -3.99
C LEU A 301 36.80 6.46 -3.96
N GLN A 302 37.81 6.44 -3.08
CA GLN A 302 38.74 7.56 -2.84
C GLN A 302 37.99 8.87 -2.53
N GLU A 303 36.93 8.78 -1.73
CA GLU A 303 36.08 9.91 -1.35
C GLU A 303 35.72 9.82 0.14
N GLU A 304 35.44 10.98 0.74
CA GLU A 304 34.93 11.03 2.11
C GLU A 304 33.44 10.68 2.17
N PHE A 305 33.05 10.13 3.31
CA PHE A 305 31.66 9.83 3.61
C PHE A 305 30.79 11.10 3.60
N ASN A 306 29.77 11.13 2.75
CA ASN A 306 28.82 12.24 2.61
C ASN A 306 27.42 11.69 2.39
N TYR A 307 26.84 11.16 3.47
CA TYR A 307 25.56 10.47 3.41
C TYR A 307 24.37 11.40 3.21
N LYS A 308 23.55 11.08 2.22
CA LYS A 308 22.26 11.74 1.94
C LYS A 308 21.25 10.71 1.46
N LEU A 309 20.02 10.81 1.96
CA LEU A 309 18.89 10.04 1.47
C LEU A 309 17.71 10.98 1.22
N SER A 310 17.08 10.82 0.07
CA SER A 310 15.78 11.43 -0.24
C SER A 310 14.82 10.36 -0.73
N TRP A 311 13.62 10.31 -0.16
CA TRP A 311 12.58 9.37 -0.53
C TRP A 311 11.24 10.09 -0.68
N SER A 312 10.71 10.13 -1.89
CA SER A 312 9.37 10.66 -2.19
C SER A 312 8.41 9.54 -2.54
N VAL A 313 7.22 9.53 -1.93
CA VAL A 313 6.13 8.62 -2.28
C VAL A 313 4.86 9.43 -2.56
N GLU A 314 4.14 9.10 -3.62
CA GLU A 314 2.85 9.68 -3.95
C GLU A 314 1.83 8.58 -4.24
N TYR A 315 0.75 8.58 -3.46
CA TYR A 315 -0.39 7.67 -3.61
C TYR A 315 -1.60 8.39 -4.15
N HIS A 316 -2.35 7.75 -5.05
CA HIS A 316 -3.68 8.17 -5.47
C HIS A 316 -4.67 7.07 -5.08
N TYR A 317 -5.68 7.42 -4.29
CA TYR A 317 -6.75 6.52 -3.87
C TYR A 317 -8.11 7.01 -4.36
N ASP A 318 -8.94 6.08 -4.84
CA ASP A 318 -10.38 6.29 -4.97
C ASP A 318 -10.99 6.27 -3.56
N ILE A 319 -11.59 7.38 -3.14
CA ILE A 319 -12.09 7.56 -1.77
C ILE A 319 -13.27 6.63 -1.52
N ASP A 320 -14.25 6.58 -2.43
CA ASP A 320 -15.46 5.77 -2.30
C ASP A 320 -15.16 4.27 -2.27
N LYS A 321 -14.15 3.83 -3.03
CA LYS A 321 -13.78 2.41 -3.12
C LYS A 321 -12.61 2.01 -2.21
N ALA A 322 -12.00 2.98 -1.52
CA ALA A 322 -10.80 2.78 -0.70
C ALA A 322 -9.66 2.04 -1.42
N LYS A 323 -9.56 2.24 -2.73
CA LYS A 323 -8.73 1.44 -3.62
C LYS A 323 -7.58 2.28 -4.15
N MET A 324 -6.37 1.74 -4.07
CA MET A 324 -5.19 2.39 -4.64
C MET A 324 -5.30 2.37 -6.16
N LEU A 325 -5.17 3.53 -6.79
CA LEU A 325 -5.13 3.67 -8.25
C LEU A 325 -3.68 3.71 -8.75
N LEU A 326 -2.83 4.39 -7.99
CA LEU A 326 -1.43 4.62 -8.30
C LEU A 326 -0.62 4.79 -7.01
N CYS A 327 0.59 4.23 -6.98
CA CYS A 327 1.65 4.58 -6.06
C CYS A 327 2.94 4.80 -6.85
N LYS A 328 3.58 5.95 -6.65
CA LYS A 328 4.90 6.26 -7.19
C LYS A 328 5.86 6.47 -6.05
N SER A 329 6.96 5.74 -6.02
CA SER A 329 8.02 5.90 -5.03
C SER A 329 9.35 6.12 -5.74
N ASN A 330 10.12 7.11 -5.31
CA ASN A 330 11.48 7.36 -5.77
C ASN A 330 12.39 7.53 -4.57
N ILE A 331 13.46 6.73 -4.53
CA ILE A 331 14.48 6.74 -3.49
C ILE A 331 15.81 7.04 -4.15
N LYS A 332 16.55 7.97 -3.55
CA LYS A 332 17.94 8.21 -3.83
C LYS A 332 18.69 8.14 -2.51
N GLU A 333 19.54 7.12 -2.38
CA GLU A 333 20.46 6.97 -1.27
C GLU A 333 21.89 7.15 -1.77
N GLN A 334 22.65 7.99 -1.09
CA GLN A 334 23.99 8.38 -1.48
C GLN A 334 24.92 8.20 -0.28
N ALA A 335 25.98 7.41 -0.43
CA ALA A 335 27.02 7.31 0.59
C ALA A 335 28.16 8.32 0.39
N SER A 336 28.40 8.69 -0.88
CA SER A 336 29.38 9.70 -1.31
C SER A 336 28.98 10.22 -2.70
N SER A 337 29.56 11.30 -3.22
CA SER A 337 29.16 11.81 -4.55
C SER A 337 29.40 10.80 -5.68
N ARG A 338 30.32 9.85 -5.47
CA ARG A 338 30.62 8.75 -6.39
C ARG A 338 29.82 7.49 -6.15
N TYR A 339 28.98 7.39 -5.13
CA TYR A 339 28.23 6.15 -4.84
C TYR A 339 26.77 6.45 -4.52
N ILE A 340 25.92 6.23 -5.53
CA ILE A 340 24.50 6.58 -5.52
C ILE A 340 23.68 5.34 -5.86
N TYR A 341 22.64 5.09 -5.09
CA TYR A 341 21.66 4.06 -5.34
C TYR A 341 20.29 4.69 -5.57
N LEU A 342 19.73 4.47 -6.75
CA LEU A 342 18.44 4.95 -7.18
C LEU A 342 17.47 3.79 -7.24
N THR A 343 16.28 3.97 -6.68
CA THR A 343 15.22 2.97 -6.75
C THR A 343 13.90 3.66 -6.99
N ALA A 344 13.19 3.24 -8.02
CA ALA A 344 11.85 3.73 -8.34
C ALA A 344 10.85 2.58 -8.40
N HIS A 345 9.65 2.83 -7.91
CA HIS A 345 8.51 1.93 -8.03
C HIS A 345 7.31 2.71 -8.60
N GLU A 346 6.61 2.10 -9.55
CA GLU A 346 5.29 2.53 -9.98
C GLU A 346 4.32 1.36 -9.86
N ILE A 347 3.39 1.44 -8.91
CA ILE A 347 2.32 0.45 -8.73
C ILE A 347 1.03 1.06 -9.26
N LYS A 348 0.45 0.45 -10.29
CA LYS A 348 -0.71 1.00 -10.99
C LYS A 348 -1.80 -0.05 -11.13
N LEU A 349 -3.05 0.36 -10.88
CA LEU A 349 -4.22 -0.45 -11.19
C LEU A 349 -4.40 -0.58 -12.71
N ILE A 350 -4.64 -1.80 -13.21
CA ILE A 350 -4.85 -2.09 -14.65
C ILE A 350 -6.24 -2.65 -14.95
#